data_AF-A0A6G8Q3F9-F1
#
_entry.id   AF-A0A6G8Q3F9-F1
#
_cell.length_a   1.000
_cell.length_b   1.000
_cell.length_c   1.000
_cell.angle_alpha   90.00
_cell.angle_beta   90.00
_cell.angle_gamma   90.00
#
_symmetry.space_group_name_H-M   'P 1'
#
loop_
_entity.id
_entity.type
_entity.pdbx_description
1 polymer ?
#
loop_
_entity_poly.entity_id
_entity_poly.type
_entity_poly.pdbx_seq_one_letter_code
_entity_poly.pdbx_strand_id
1 'polypeptide(L)'
;MSALVLESLGYSAENEAQRSLLGGLRGWVQESPGVAIGAALLVIVLFGPAVEEFVFRGAIFGGLYRLGALFSRRMGGRAEGAARFADRFSFLGAALLSSAVFAALHQSAVIIPAIFLLAVVLCLLYRRTGSLLSPFVAHATFNSFTVLIIVLSAIGVSPP
;
A
#
# COMPACT_ATOMS: atom_id res chain seq x y z
N MET A 1 12.94 2.26 18.28
CA MET A 1 13.03 3.69 18.68
C MET A 1 13.05 4.52 17.41
N SER A 2 12.27 5.61 17.31
CA SER A 2 12.24 6.40 16.07
C SER A 2 13.50 7.26 15.93
N ALA A 3 13.85 7.62 14.68
CA ALA A 3 15.01 8.46 14.35
C ALA A 3 15.06 9.76 15.18
N LEU A 4 13.89 10.35 15.46
CA LEU A 4 13.76 11.55 16.29
C LEU A 4 14.22 11.34 17.74
N VAL A 5 13.99 10.14 18.30
CA VAL A 5 14.45 9.85 19.67
C VAL A 5 15.96 9.65 19.71
N LEU A 6 16.54 9.04 18.67
CA LEU A 6 17.99 8.88 18.53
C LEU A 6 18.69 10.24 18.37
N GLU A 7 18.15 11.12 17.52
CA GLU A 7 18.69 12.48 17.32
C GLU A 7 18.55 13.34 18.58
N SER A 8 17.43 13.24 19.31
CA SER A 8 17.23 13.94 20.58
C SER A 8 18.23 13.53 21.68
N LEU A 9 18.83 12.34 21.54
CA LEU A 9 19.87 11.81 22.43
C LEU A 9 21.30 12.04 21.90
N GLY A 10 21.45 12.80 20.81
CA GLY A 10 22.76 13.11 20.21
C GLY A 10 23.36 11.99 19.35
N TYR A 11 22.61 10.93 19.07
CA TYR A 11 23.03 9.88 18.13
C TYR A 11 22.52 10.22 16.73
N SER A 12 23.40 10.23 15.72
CA SER A 12 22.94 10.40 14.33
C SER A 12 22.10 9.19 13.92
N ALA A 13 20.82 9.41 13.64
CA ALA A 13 19.96 8.36 13.08
C ALA A 13 20.34 8.01 11.63
N GLU A 14 21.19 8.82 10.99
CA GLU A 14 21.69 8.57 9.65
C GLU A 14 22.72 7.44 9.61
N ASN A 15 22.33 6.33 8.98
CA ASN A 15 23.23 5.25 8.62
C ASN A 15 24.13 5.68 7.45
N GLU A 16 25.45 5.51 7.57
CA GLU A 16 26.42 5.86 6.52
C GLU A 16 26.11 5.17 5.18
N ALA A 17 25.64 3.92 5.23
CA ALA A 17 25.20 3.19 4.05
C ALA A 17 24.01 3.87 3.34
N GLN A 18 23.09 4.46 4.11
CA GLN A 18 21.94 5.18 3.56
C GLN A 18 22.39 6.47 2.88
N ARG A 19 23.32 7.24 3.47
CA ARG A 19 23.87 8.45 2.84
C ARG A 19 24.61 8.13 1.53
N SER A 20 25.42 7.08 1.53
CA SER A 20 26.14 6.63 0.34
C SER A 20 25.17 6.25 -0.79
N LEU A 21 24.13 5.46 -0.48
CA LEU A 21 23.10 5.08 -1.43
C LEU A 21 22.35 6.30 -2.00
N LEU A 22 21.93 7.23 -1.14
CA LEU A 22 21.22 8.45 -1.56
C LEU A 22 22.10 9.34 -2.44
N GLY A 23 23.40 9.46 -2.11
CA GLY A 23 24.37 10.17 -2.94
C GLY A 23 24.48 9.55 -4.34
N GLY A 24 24.62 8.22 -4.42
CA GLY A 24 24.67 7.51 -5.70
C GLY A 24 23.41 7.67 -6.53
N LEU A 25 22.22 7.57 -5.92
CA LEU A 25 20.95 7.78 -6.61
C LEU A 25 20.82 9.20 -7.15
N ARG A 26 21.23 10.22 -6.36
CA ARG A 26 21.23 11.63 -6.82
C ARG A 26 22.17 11.84 -8.01
N GLY A 27 23.37 11.26 -7.95
CA GLY A 27 24.32 11.31 -9.07
C GLY A 27 23.74 10.71 -10.34
N TRP A 28 23.15 9.51 -10.25
CA TRP A 28 22.54 8.83 -11.39
C TRP A 28 21.37 9.63 -12.00
N VAL A 29 20.53 10.24 -11.15
CA VAL A 29 19.44 11.12 -11.60
C VAL A 29 19.97 12.33 -12.38
N GLN A 30 21.10 12.91 -11.97
CA GLN A 30 21.73 14.04 -12.64
C GLN A 30 22.40 13.65 -13.96
N GLU A 31 23.06 12.49 -13.99
CA GLU A 31 23.75 11.99 -15.19
C GLU A 31 22.79 11.52 -16.29
N SER A 32 21.66 10.91 -15.91
CA SER A 32 20.70 10.33 -16.87
C SER A 32 19.25 10.48 -16.40
N PRO A 33 18.68 11.71 -16.44
CA PRO A 33 17.35 11.98 -15.92
C PRO A 33 16.25 11.13 -16.57
N GLY A 34 16.31 10.93 -17.88
CA GLY A 34 15.29 10.16 -18.61
C GLY A 34 15.21 8.69 -18.17
N VAL A 35 16.37 8.06 -17.93
CA VAL A 35 16.42 6.67 -17.45
C VAL A 35 15.93 6.58 -16.01
N ALA A 36 16.35 7.52 -15.15
CA ALA A 36 15.91 7.57 -13.77
C ALA A 36 14.39 7.77 -13.64
N ILE A 37 13.81 8.66 -14.45
CA ILE A 37 12.36 8.84 -14.55
C ILE A 37 11.70 7.54 -15.02
N GLY A 38 12.18 6.92 -16.11
CA GLY A 38 11.64 5.66 -16.60
C GLY A 38 11.64 4.54 -15.55
N ALA A 39 12.73 4.43 -14.79
CA ALA A 39 12.84 3.48 -13.68
C ALA A 39 11.86 3.80 -12.54
N ALA A 40 11.74 5.07 -12.15
CA ALA A 40 10.78 5.51 -11.13
C ALA A 40 9.34 5.19 -11.56
N LEU A 41 8.97 5.45 -12.81
CA LEU A 41 7.66 5.11 -13.35
C LEU A 41 7.38 3.60 -13.29
N LEU A 42 8.36 2.78 -13.70
CA LEU A 42 8.24 1.33 -13.63
C LEU A 42 8.04 0.83 -12.19
N VAL A 43 8.75 1.42 -11.23
CA VAL A 43 8.60 1.08 -9.82
C VAL A 43 7.24 1.53 -9.28
N ILE A 44 6.84 2.78 -9.50
CA ILE A 44 5.60 3.35 -8.93
C ILE A 44 4.35 2.70 -9.52
N VAL A 45 4.36 2.36 -10.82
CA VAL A 45 3.18 1.87 -11.53
C VAL A 45 3.09 0.34 -11.54
N LEU A 46 4.23 -0.36 -11.60
CA LEU A 46 4.24 -1.82 -11.75
C LEU A 46 4.80 -2.52 -10.52
N PHE A 47 6.07 -2.28 -10.18
CA PHE A 47 6.76 -3.11 -9.20
C PHE A 47 6.22 -2.90 -7.78
N GLY A 48 6.05 -1.64 -7.37
CA GLY A 48 5.49 -1.24 -6.08
C GLY A 48 4.10 -1.84 -5.88
N PRO A 49 3.11 -1.55 -6.75
CA PRO A 49 1.78 -2.13 -6.66
C PRO A 49 1.80 -3.67 -6.64
N ALA A 50 2.63 -4.33 -7.44
CA ALA A 50 2.71 -5.80 -7.43
C ALA A 50 3.14 -6.35 -6.06
N VAL A 51 4.20 -5.77 -5.47
CA VAL A 51 4.69 -6.17 -4.14
C VAL A 51 3.67 -5.83 -3.06
N GLU A 52 3.10 -4.64 -3.11
CA GLU A 52 2.10 -4.16 -2.15
C GLU A 52 0.83 -5.02 -2.19
N GLU A 53 0.32 -5.38 -3.36
CA GLU A 53 -0.84 -6.28 -3.46
C GLU A 53 -0.51 -7.68 -2.95
N PHE A 54 0.68 -8.21 -3.24
CA PHE A 54 1.10 -9.49 -2.70
C PHE A 54 1.13 -9.49 -1.17
N VAL A 55 1.76 -8.47 -0.56
CA VAL A 55 1.88 -8.35 0.89
C VAL A 55 0.52 -8.08 1.54
N PHE A 56 -0.20 -7.07 1.08
CA PHE A 56 -1.41 -6.62 1.76
C PHE A 56 -2.63 -7.48 1.46
N ARG A 57 -2.84 -7.91 0.21
CA ARG A 57 -4.05 -8.66 -0.18
C ARG A 57 -3.81 -10.15 -0.06
N GLY A 58 -2.65 -10.60 -0.50
CA GLY A 58 -2.23 -12.00 -0.37
C GLY A 58 -1.99 -12.41 1.08
N ALA A 59 -1.02 -11.79 1.74
CA ALA A 59 -0.58 -12.20 3.07
C ALA A 59 -1.43 -11.60 4.21
N ILE A 60 -1.50 -10.28 4.34
CA ILE A 60 -2.11 -9.62 5.51
C ILE A 60 -3.63 -9.80 5.53
N PHE A 61 -4.35 -9.23 4.57
CA PHE A 61 -5.81 -9.38 4.46
C PHE A 61 -6.20 -10.86 4.32
N GLY A 62 -5.54 -11.59 3.43
CA GLY A 62 -5.83 -13.01 3.20
C GLY A 62 -5.64 -13.87 4.44
N GLY A 63 -4.56 -13.64 5.21
CA GLY A 63 -4.31 -14.31 6.48
C GLY A 63 -5.33 -13.94 7.55
N LEU A 64 -5.57 -12.65 7.77
CA LEU A 64 -6.54 -12.14 8.75
C LEU A 64 -7.95 -12.66 8.49
N TYR A 65 -8.40 -12.64 7.23
CA TYR A 65 -9.72 -13.12 6.85
C TYR A 65 -9.88 -14.63 7.08
N ARG A 66 -8.87 -15.44 6.71
CA ARG A 66 -8.89 -16.90 6.94
C ARG A 66 -8.88 -17.26 8.42
N LEU A 67 -8.07 -16.57 9.22
CA LEU A 67 -8.00 -16.78 10.67
C LEU A 67 -9.31 -16.38 11.35
N GLY A 68 -9.89 -15.22 11.00
CA GLY A 68 -11.18 -14.78 11.51
C GLY A 68 -12.31 -15.75 11.16
N ALA A 69 -12.33 -16.24 9.92
CA ALA A 69 -13.31 -17.23 9.48
C ALA A 69 -13.15 -18.57 10.23
N LEU A 70 -11.93 -19.04 10.48
CA LEU A 70 -11.67 -20.25 11.25
C LEU A 70 -12.13 -20.11 12.71
N PHE A 71 -11.78 -19.00 13.35
CA PHE A 71 -12.17 -18.71 14.74
C PHE A 71 -13.70 -18.62 14.89
N SER A 72 -14.34 -17.93 13.95
CA SER A 72 -15.79 -17.81 13.86
C SER A 72 -16.49 -19.15 13.73
N ARG A 73 -15.95 -20.06 12.91
CA ARG A 73 -16.47 -21.43 12.74
C ARG A 73 -16.29 -22.29 14.00
N ARG A 74 -15.26 -22.02 14.80
CA ARG A 74 -14.98 -22.76 16.05
C ARG A 74 -15.90 -22.34 17.19
N MET A 75 -16.29 -21.06 17.26
CA MET A 75 -17.19 -20.54 18.30
C MET A 75 -18.68 -20.55 17.91
N GLY A 76 -19.02 -20.46 16.62
CA GLY A 76 -20.39 -20.38 16.15
C GLY A 76 -21.06 -21.75 16.00
N GLY A 77 -21.96 -22.10 16.92
CA GLY A 77 -22.91 -23.20 16.75
C GLY A 77 -23.73 -23.04 15.46
N ARG A 78 -23.99 -24.18 14.79
CA ARG A 78 -24.48 -24.33 13.41
C ARG A 78 -25.87 -23.72 13.13
N ALA A 79 -25.97 -22.40 13.03
CA ALA A 79 -27.11 -21.72 12.41
C ALA A 79 -26.63 -20.92 11.18
N GLU A 80 -27.25 -21.14 10.01
CA GLU A 80 -26.83 -20.53 8.73
C GLU A 80 -26.82 -18.99 8.76
N GLY A 81 -27.67 -18.37 9.58
CA GLY A 81 -27.66 -16.91 9.82
C GLY A 81 -26.42 -16.42 10.55
N ALA A 82 -25.96 -17.17 11.57
CA ALA A 82 -24.76 -16.84 12.34
C ALA A 82 -23.48 -16.98 11.50
N ALA A 83 -23.43 -17.96 10.60
CA ALA A 83 -22.29 -18.17 9.71
C ALA A 83 -22.07 -17.00 8.73
N ARG A 84 -23.15 -16.48 8.12
CA ARG A 84 -23.07 -15.31 7.23
C ARG A 84 -22.67 -14.04 7.97
N PHE A 85 -23.16 -13.86 9.20
CA PHE A 85 -22.79 -12.71 10.03
C PHE A 85 -21.30 -12.75 10.39
N ALA A 86 -20.81 -13.90 10.84
CA ALA A 86 -19.42 -14.06 11.27
C ALA A 86 -18.41 -13.95 10.10
N ASP A 87 -18.80 -14.41 8.90
CA ASP A 87 -18.02 -14.18 7.68
C ASP A 87 -17.92 -12.69 7.31
N ARG A 88 -19.04 -11.96 7.36
CA ARG A 88 -19.05 -10.51 7.13
C ARG A 88 -18.19 -9.76 8.15
N PHE A 89 -18.29 -10.15 9.42
CA PHE A 89 -17.49 -9.55 10.49
C PHE A 89 -16.00 -9.82 10.28
N SER A 90 -15.63 -11.06 9.97
CA SER A 90 -14.23 -11.45 9.68
C SER A 90 -13.67 -10.70 8.48
N PHE A 91 -14.47 -10.56 7.42
CA PHE A 91 -14.11 -9.78 6.25
C PHE A 91 -13.91 -8.30 6.60
N LEU A 92 -14.90 -7.68 7.27
CA LEU A 92 -14.87 -6.26 7.56
C LEU A 92 -13.69 -5.91 8.46
N GLY A 93 -13.45 -6.71 9.51
CA GLY A 93 -12.30 -6.54 10.39
C GLY A 93 -10.97 -6.67 9.65
N ALA A 94 -10.81 -7.71 8.82
CA ALA A 94 -9.59 -7.92 8.04
C ALA A 94 -9.36 -6.80 7.00
N ALA A 95 -10.42 -6.37 6.30
CA ALA A 95 -10.35 -5.31 5.29
C ALA A 95 -9.99 -3.96 5.93
N LEU A 96 -10.68 -3.57 7.01
CA LEU A 96 -10.42 -2.30 7.68
C LEU A 96 -9.02 -2.25 8.30
N LEU A 97 -8.59 -3.33 8.97
CA LEU A 97 -7.27 -3.39 9.58
C LEU A 97 -6.16 -3.35 8.52
N SER A 98 -6.28 -4.18 7.47
CA SER A 98 -5.30 -4.19 6.38
C SER A 98 -5.22 -2.84 5.67
N SER A 99 -6.36 -2.21 5.38
CA SER A 99 -6.42 -0.90 4.72
C SER A 99 -5.87 0.22 5.60
N ALA A 100 -6.10 0.18 6.91
CA ALA A 100 -5.57 1.17 7.84
C ALA A 100 -4.04 1.10 7.90
N VAL A 101 -3.47 -0.10 8.00
CA VAL A 101 -2.01 -0.30 7.98
C VAL A 101 -1.42 0.16 6.64
N PHE A 102 -2.04 -0.21 5.52
CA PHE A 102 -1.61 0.21 4.19
C PHE A 102 -1.57 1.73 4.05
N ALA A 103 -2.66 2.42 4.42
CA ALA A 103 -2.75 3.87 4.35
C ALA A 103 -1.74 4.55 5.30
N ALA A 104 -1.54 4.03 6.51
CA ALA A 104 -0.60 4.59 7.46
C ALA A 104 0.83 4.62 6.92
N LEU A 105 1.27 3.63 6.13
CA LEU A 105 2.61 3.60 5.55
C LEU A 105 2.88 4.72 4.53
N HIS A 106 1.86 5.44 4.07
CA HIS A 106 2.01 6.55 3.13
C HIS A 106 2.42 7.87 3.79
N GLN A 107 2.41 7.93 5.13
CA GLN A 107 3.00 9.02 5.94
C GLN A 107 2.53 10.45 5.57
N SER A 108 1.36 10.61 4.98
CA SER A 108 0.79 11.92 4.64
C SER A 108 -0.69 11.97 5.00
N ALA A 109 -1.02 12.86 5.94
CA ALA A 109 -2.39 13.04 6.43
C ALA A 109 -3.37 13.46 5.33
N VAL A 110 -2.87 14.15 4.29
CA VAL A 110 -3.68 14.63 3.17
C VAL A 110 -4.16 13.47 2.29
N ILE A 111 -3.28 12.51 1.99
CA ILE A 111 -3.59 11.40 1.08
C ILE A 111 -4.13 10.16 1.79
N ILE A 112 -3.88 10.01 3.09
CA ILE A 112 -4.33 8.86 3.90
C ILE A 112 -5.81 8.52 3.67
N PRO A 113 -6.77 9.48 3.67
CA PRO A 113 -8.18 9.14 3.43
C PRO A 113 -8.43 8.51 2.07
N ALA A 114 -7.82 9.04 1.00
CA ALA A 114 -7.97 8.52 -0.35
C ALA A 114 -7.33 7.13 -0.49
N ILE A 115 -6.12 6.95 0.06
CA ILE A 115 -5.39 5.67 0.04
C ILE A 115 -6.11 4.59 0.87
N PHE A 116 -6.69 4.96 2.01
CA PHE A 116 -7.49 4.04 2.82
C PHE A 116 -8.71 3.52 2.04
N LEU A 117 -9.45 4.42 1.39
CA LEU A 117 -10.61 4.05 0.57
C LEU A 117 -10.20 3.16 -0.60
N LEU A 118 -9.12 3.50 -1.30
CA LEU A 118 -8.54 2.67 -2.35
C LEU A 118 -8.23 1.26 -1.80
N ALA A 119 -7.55 1.15 -0.67
CA ALA A 119 -7.20 -0.14 -0.08
C ALA A 119 -8.43 -0.99 0.28
N VAL A 120 -9.50 -0.37 0.78
CA VAL A 120 -10.78 -1.06 1.03
C VAL A 120 -11.40 -1.59 -0.27
N VAL A 121 -11.40 -0.79 -1.34
CA VAL A 121 -11.89 -1.21 -2.66
C VAL A 121 -11.06 -2.36 -3.21
N LEU A 122 -9.74 -2.33 -3.04
CA LEU A 122 -8.85 -3.41 -3.48
C LEU A 122 -9.09 -4.71 -2.69
N CYS A 123 -9.36 -4.63 -1.38
CA CYS A 123 -9.78 -5.81 -0.61
C CYS A 123 -11.12 -6.38 -1.11
N LEU A 124 -12.08 -5.51 -1.47
CA LEU A 124 -13.36 -5.92 -2.05
C LEU A 124 -13.17 -6.60 -3.42
N LEU A 125 -12.31 -6.04 -4.28
CA LEU A 125 -11.99 -6.62 -5.59
C LEU A 125 -11.32 -7.99 -5.43
N TYR A 126 -10.33 -8.10 -4.55
CA TYR A 126 -9.68 -9.38 -4.26
C TYR A 126 -10.67 -10.42 -3.73
N ARG A 127 -11.57 -10.03 -2.81
CA ARG A 127 -12.61 -10.95 -2.31
C ARG A 127 -13.58 -11.41 -3.39
N ARG A 128 -13.99 -10.51 -4.29
CA ARG A 128 -14.95 -10.84 -5.35
C ARG A 128 -14.34 -11.71 -6.44
N THR A 129 -13.07 -11.49 -6.77
CA THR A 129 -12.41 -12.13 -7.91
C THR A 129 -11.57 -13.34 -7.52
N GLY A 130 -11.13 -13.42 -6.26
CA GLY A 130 -10.17 -14.43 -5.79
C GLY A 130 -8.78 -14.31 -6.42
N SER A 131 -8.49 -13.21 -7.13
CA SER A 131 -7.27 -13.01 -7.92
C SER A 131 -6.52 -11.77 -7.48
N LEU A 132 -5.18 -11.85 -7.38
CA LEU A 132 -4.32 -10.70 -7.12
C LEU A 132 -4.15 -9.80 -8.36
N LEU A 133 -4.47 -10.29 -9.57
CA LEU A 133 -4.38 -9.47 -10.78
C LEU A 133 -5.40 -8.34 -10.80
N SER A 134 -6.64 -8.59 -10.36
CA SER A 134 -7.69 -7.57 -10.33
C SER A 134 -7.36 -6.36 -9.44
N PRO A 135 -6.95 -6.52 -8.17
CA PRO A 135 -6.52 -5.39 -7.37
C PRO A 135 -5.20 -4.80 -7.88
N PHE A 136 -4.27 -5.60 -8.41
CA PHE A 136 -3.04 -5.08 -9.01
C PHE A 136 -3.33 -4.11 -10.16
N VAL A 137 -4.17 -4.49 -11.13
CA VAL A 137 -4.51 -3.62 -12.27
C VAL A 137 -5.21 -2.35 -11.80
N ALA A 138 -6.14 -2.46 -10.85
CA ALA A 138 -6.83 -1.29 -10.30
C ALA A 138 -5.85 -0.34 -9.57
N HIS A 139 -4.92 -0.88 -8.80
CA HIS A 139 -3.91 -0.12 -8.09
C HIS A 139 -2.90 0.53 -9.06
N ALA A 140 -2.36 -0.22 -10.01
CA ALA A 140 -1.48 0.28 -11.06
C ALA A 140 -2.16 1.39 -11.88
N THR A 141 -3.46 1.27 -12.15
CA THR A 141 -4.25 2.30 -12.82
C THR A 141 -4.37 3.56 -11.98
N PHE A 142 -4.68 3.43 -10.68
CA PHE A 142 -4.73 4.56 -9.76
C PHE A 142 -3.37 5.29 -9.70
N ASN A 143 -2.28 4.54 -9.52
CA ASN A 143 -0.93 5.12 -9.49
C ASN A 143 -0.54 5.77 -10.82
N SER A 144 -0.91 5.17 -11.95
CA SER A 144 -0.69 5.77 -13.27
C SER A 144 -1.37 7.13 -13.39
N PHE A 145 -2.61 7.26 -12.91
CA PHE A 145 -3.34 8.52 -12.94
C PHE A 145 -2.71 9.58 -12.02
N THR A 146 -2.33 9.19 -10.80
CA THR A 146 -1.64 10.10 -9.86
C THR A 146 -0.31 10.59 -10.43
N VAL A 147 0.50 9.68 -10.99
CA VAL A 147 1.78 10.03 -11.61
C VAL A 147 1.59 10.92 -12.83
N LEU A 148 0.58 10.63 -13.67
CA LEU A 148 0.26 11.48 -14.81
C LEU A 148 -0.05 12.91 -14.36
N ILE A 149 -0.87 13.09 -13.32
CA ILE A 149 -1.16 14.42 -12.76
C ILE A 149 0.12 15.10 -12.28
N ILE A 150 0.96 14.39 -11.52
CA ILE A 150 2.23 14.94 -11.02
C ILE A 150 3.12 15.41 -12.17
N VAL A 151 3.23 14.62 -13.25
CA VAL A 151 4.02 14.97 -14.42
C VAL A 151 3.42 16.17 -15.15
N LEU A 152 2.09 16.21 -15.37
CA LEU A 152 1.41 17.34 -16.00
C LEU A 152 1.55 18.63 -15.18
N SER A 153 1.48 18.55 -13.86
CA SER A 153 1.71 19.69 -12.97
C SER A 153 3.16 20.16 -13.03
N ALA A 154 4.12 19.22 -13.10
CA ALA A 154 5.54 19.56 -13.20
C ALA A 154 5.90 20.30 -14.51
N ILE A 155 5.15 20.08 -15.60
CA ILE A 155 5.35 20.76 -16.89
C ILE A 155 4.40 21.96 -17.11
N GLY A 156 3.62 22.35 -16.10
CA GLY A 156 2.77 23.54 -16.12
C GLY A 156 1.45 23.39 -16.90
N VAL A 157 0.96 22.17 -17.12
CA VAL A 157 -0.27 21.90 -17.88
C VAL A 157 -1.53 21.86 -16.98
N SER A 158 -1.40 21.53 -15.69
CA SER A 158 -2.50 21.56 -14.71
C SER A 158 -2.47 22.81 -13.83
N PRO A 159 -3.64 23.35 -13.42
CA PRO A 159 -3.70 24.44 -12.45
C PRO A 159 -3.09 24.01 -11.11
N PRO A 160 -2.50 24.96 -10.34
CA PRO A 160 -1.84 24.70 -9.06
C PRO A 160 -2.77 24.11 -8.00
#